data_AF-A0A820FI69-F1
#
_entry.id   AF-A0A820FI69-F1
#
_cell.length_a   1.000
_cell.length_b   1.000
_cell.length_c   1.000
_cell.angle_alpha   90.00
_cell.angle_beta   90.00
_cell.angle_gamma   90.00
#
_symmetry.space_group_name_H-M   'P 1'
#
loop_
_entity.id
_entity.type
_entity.pdbx_description
1 polymer ?
#
loop_
_entity_poly.entity_id
_entity_poly.type
_entity_poly.pdbx_seq_one_letter_code
_entity_poly.pdbx_strand_id
1 'polypeptide(L)'
;MATVHVRRYLKNFGFLALIPEQFVIEEFEKLQVDSPDSLDDFVDYYEDNFIGRQGRNQRRRAPRFAIAIWSCFSRLNNQLPRSNNSNEGWHRAVQHSVRLNPSIYESIKDLQMEQHAILIMAAQLQAGLVKKITSYEAQIDRLNQSIQGREQLFDENRLNDQQIKELVDDVGQRWLINKILQQLRQEQVQRHQAAQAAQ
;
A
#
# COMPACT_ATOMS: atom_id res chain seq x y z
N MET A 1 -23.58 -2.66 21.15
CA MET A 1 -22.51 -3.63 20.89
C MET A 1 -22.45 -4.10 19.42
N ALA A 2 -23.58 -4.26 18.71
CA ALA A 2 -23.61 -4.63 17.29
C ALA A 2 -22.84 -3.65 16.35
N THR A 3 -22.95 -2.34 16.57
CA THR A 3 -22.32 -1.30 15.73
C THR A 3 -20.79 -1.35 15.72
N VAL A 4 -20.17 -1.80 16.82
CA VAL A 4 -18.70 -1.91 16.94
C VAL A 4 -18.17 -3.08 16.11
N HIS A 5 -18.93 -4.19 16.06
CA HIS A 5 -18.56 -5.38 15.30
C HIS A 5 -18.64 -5.12 13.80
N VAL A 6 -19.73 -4.49 13.34
CA VAL A 6 -19.91 -4.08 11.94
C VAL A 6 -18.79 -3.13 11.49
N ARG A 7 -18.49 -2.10 12.30
CA ARG A 7 -17.41 -1.15 11.98
C ARG A 7 -16.04 -1.82 11.91
N ARG A 8 -15.76 -2.79 12.78
CA ARG A 8 -14.50 -3.54 12.76
C ARG A 8 -14.40 -4.39 11.50
N TYR A 9 -15.49 -5.04 11.12
CA TYR A 9 -15.55 -5.93 9.97
C TYR A 9 -15.42 -5.17 8.63
N LEU A 10 -16.07 -4.01 8.47
CA LEU A 10 -15.91 -3.14 7.30
C LEU A 10 -14.46 -2.69 7.06
N LYS A 11 -13.62 -2.62 8.09
CA LYS A 11 -12.19 -2.31 7.92
C LYS A 11 -11.43 -3.40 7.17
N ASN A 12 -11.92 -4.64 7.15
CA ASN A 12 -11.29 -5.74 6.42
C ASN A 12 -11.44 -5.54 4.91
N PHE A 13 -12.55 -5.00 4.42
CA PHE A 13 -12.71 -4.62 3.01
C PHE A 13 -11.75 -3.52 2.59
N GLY A 14 -11.44 -2.58 3.49
CA GLY A 14 -10.40 -1.57 3.25
C GLY A 14 -9.00 -2.15 3.11
N PHE A 15 -8.74 -3.33 3.70
CA PHE A 15 -7.45 -4.03 3.60
C PHE A 15 -7.24 -4.67 2.23
N LEU A 16 -8.32 -4.98 1.49
CA LEU A 16 -8.23 -5.49 0.12
C LEU A 16 -7.46 -4.54 -0.81
N ALA A 17 -7.50 -3.23 -0.55
CA ALA A 17 -6.74 -2.24 -1.31
C ALA A 17 -5.24 -2.25 -0.99
N LEU A 18 -4.82 -2.95 0.07
CA LEU A 18 -3.45 -2.95 0.59
C LEU A 18 -2.73 -4.28 0.36
N ILE A 19 -3.36 -5.25 -0.31
CA ILE A 19 -2.76 -6.54 -0.65
C ILE A 19 -2.44 -6.62 -2.15
N PRO A 20 -1.53 -7.50 -2.57
CA PRO A 20 -1.27 -7.72 -3.98
C PRO A 20 -2.55 -8.08 -4.75
N GLU A 21 -2.72 -7.51 -5.95
CA GLU A 21 -3.95 -7.63 -6.74
C GLU A 21 -4.36 -9.09 -7.00
N GLN A 22 -3.38 -9.99 -7.14
CA GLN A 22 -3.63 -11.41 -7.38
C GLN A 22 -4.35 -12.13 -6.21
N PHE A 23 -4.27 -11.60 -4.99
CA PHE A 23 -4.89 -12.20 -3.80
C PHE A 23 -6.23 -11.56 -3.43
N VAL A 24 -6.59 -10.43 -4.08
CA VAL A 24 -7.78 -9.65 -3.74
C VAL A 24 -9.07 -10.46 -3.86
N ILE A 25 -9.20 -11.27 -4.91
CA ILE A 25 -10.42 -12.07 -5.14
C ILE A 25 -10.55 -13.15 -4.08
N GLU A 26 -9.46 -13.89 -3.81
CA GLU A 26 -9.44 -14.95 -2.81
C GLU A 26 -9.78 -14.42 -1.41
N GLU A 27 -9.19 -13.28 -1.02
CA GLU A 27 -9.46 -12.68 0.28
C GLU A 27 -10.86 -12.08 0.39
N PHE A 28 -11.40 -11.53 -0.71
CA PHE A 28 -12.78 -11.09 -0.74
C PHE A 28 -13.75 -12.26 -0.51
N GLU A 29 -13.52 -13.41 -1.16
CA GLU A 29 -14.37 -14.60 -1.01
C GLU A 29 -14.37 -15.11 0.44
N LYS A 30 -13.20 -15.13 1.11
CA LYS A 30 -13.09 -15.45 2.54
C LYS A 30 -13.89 -14.48 3.40
N LEU A 31 -13.74 -13.18 3.14
CA LEU A 31 -14.51 -12.17 3.86
C LEU A 31 -16.01 -12.38 3.67
N GLN A 32 -16.48 -12.51 2.42
CA GLN A 32 -17.90 -12.71 2.12
C GLN A 32 -18.53 -13.86 2.92
N VAL A 33 -17.83 -14.99 3.07
CA VAL A 33 -18.30 -16.13 3.86
C VAL A 33 -18.46 -15.79 5.35
N ASP A 34 -17.53 -15.02 5.90
CA ASP A 34 -17.53 -14.61 7.31
C ASP A 34 -18.37 -13.34 7.58
N SER A 35 -19.06 -12.81 6.56
CA SER A 35 -19.84 -11.58 6.64
C SER A 35 -21.08 -11.75 7.51
N PRO A 36 -21.37 -10.82 8.43
CA PRO A 36 -22.68 -10.77 9.08
C PRO A 36 -23.78 -10.45 8.04
N ASP A 37 -24.91 -11.15 8.10
CA ASP A 37 -26.08 -10.97 7.20
C ASP A 37 -26.52 -9.50 7.07
N SER A 38 -26.33 -8.70 8.12
CA SER A 38 -26.62 -7.25 8.11
C SER A 38 -25.81 -6.44 7.08
N LEU A 39 -24.80 -7.05 6.46
CA LEU A 39 -23.94 -6.44 5.45
C LEU A 39 -24.13 -7.03 4.05
N ASP A 40 -25.10 -7.92 3.83
CA ASP A 40 -25.32 -8.56 2.52
C ASP A 40 -25.44 -7.54 1.40
N ASP A 41 -26.26 -6.50 1.57
CA ASP A 41 -26.41 -5.40 0.60
C ASP A 41 -25.08 -4.69 0.29
N PHE A 42 -24.23 -4.54 1.30
CA PHE A 42 -22.90 -3.93 1.13
C PHE A 42 -21.95 -4.86 0.39
N VAL A 43 -21.94 -6.15 0.75
CA VAL A 43 -21.06 -7.14 0.12
C VAL A 43 -21.46 -7.35 -1.34
N ASP A 44 -22.75 -7.45 -1.64
CA ASP A 44 -23.28 -7.55 -3.00
C ASP A 44 -22.90 -6.32 -3.83
N TYR A 45 -23.07 -5.12 -3.27
CA TYR A 45 -22.64 -3.88 -3.92
C TYR A 45 -21.13 -3.87 -4.18
N TYR A 46 -20.33 -4.30 -3.19
CA TYR A 46 -18.88 -4.33 -3.31
C TYR A 46 -18.43 -5.34 -4.37
N GLU A 47 -19.05 -6.53 -4.38
CA GLU A 47 -18.79 -7.57 -5.38
C GLU A 47 -19.10 -7.05 -6.78
N ASP A 48 -20.29 -6.46 -7.01
CA ASP A 48 -20.66 -5.98 -8.34
C ASP A 48 -19.77 -4.87 -8.88
N ASN A 49 -19.31 -3.97 -8.01
CA ASN A 49 -18.58 -2.78 -8.43
C ASN A 49 -17.07 -2.97 -8.47
N PHE A 50 -16.47 -3.75 -7.55
CA PHE A 50 -15.01 -3.77 -7.35
C PHE A 50 -14.35 -5.13 -7.62
N ILE A 51 -15.09 -6.23 -7.52
CA ILE A 51 -14.55 -7.61 -7.70
C ILE A 51 -15.06 -8.25 -9.01
N GLY A 52 -16.35 -8.05 -9.27
CA GLY A 52 -17.15 -8.63 -10.36
C GLY A 52 -17.73 -10.00 -9.96
N ARG A 53 -19.04 -10.24 -10.15
CA ARG A 53 -19.67 -11.52 -9.75
C ARG A 53 -19.21 -12.72 -10.57
N GLN A 54 -19.10 -13.88 -9.93
CA GLN A 54 -18.89 -15.15 -10.62
C GLN A 54 -20.17 -15.57 -11.37
N GLY A 55 -20.08 -15.70 -12.68
CA GLY A 55 -21.19 -16.17 -13.51
C GLY A 55 -21.37 -17.69 -13.44
N ARG A 56 -22.52 -18.19 -13.94
CA ARG A 56 -22.84 -19.63 -13.99
C ARG A 56 -21.81 -20.48 -14.74
N ASN A 57 -21.04 -19.88 -15.65
CA ASN A 57 -20.02 -20.57 -16.44
C ASN A 57 -18.62 -20.52 -15.79
N GLN A 58 -18.53 -20.28 -14.48
CA GLN A 58 -17.28 -20.07 -13.72
C GLN A 58 -16.41 -18.89 -14.21
N ARG A 59 -16.91 -18.10 -15.17
CA ARG A 59 -16.28 -16.85 -15.61
C ARG A 59 -16.78 -15.70 -14.75
N ARG A 60 -15.85 -15.00 -14.12
CA ARG A 60 -16.12 -13.78 -13.35
C ARG A 60 -16.39 -12.63 -14.32
N ARG A 61 -17.47 -11.87 -14.08
CA ARG A 61 -17.76 -10.65 -14.85
C ARG A 61 -16.72 -9.59 -14.52
N ALA A 62 -16.41 -8.72 -15.48
CA ALA A 62 -15.55 -7.58 -15.20
C ALA A 62 -16.25 -6.64 -14.19
N PRO A 63 -15.57 -6.21 -13.12
CA PRO A 63 -16.11 -5.21 -12.21
C PRO A 63 -16.26 -3.86 -12.91
N ARG A 64 -17.12 -3.01 -12.37
CA ARG A 64 -17.25 -1.61 -12.82
C ARG A 64 -15.94 -0.83 -12.65
N PHE A 65 -15.22 -1.10 -11.58
CA PHE A 65 -13.91 -0.53 -11.27
C PHE A 65 -12.89 -1.66 -11.11
N ALA A 66 -12.00 -1.80 -12.08
CA ALA A 66 -10.94 -2.81 -12.06
C ALA A 66 -10.04 -2.66 -10.82
N ILE A 67 -9.56 -3.79 -10.28
CA ILE A 67 -8.71 -3.86 -9.07
C ILE A 67 -7.50 -2.92 -9.18
N ALA A 68 -6.84 -2.90 -10.33
CA ALA A 68 -5.69 -2.03 -10.61
C ALA A 68 -5.98 -0.52 -10.44
N ILE A 69 -7.24 -0.08 -10.49
CA ILE A 69 -7.61 1.33 -10.35
C ILE A 69 -7.65 1.76 -8.88
N TRP A 70 -8.06 0.86 -7.99
CA TRP A 70 -8.28 1.19 -6.57
C TRP A 70 -7.27 0.53 -5.62
N SER A 71 -6.48 -0.44 -6.11
CA SER A 71 -5.37 -1.01 -5.36
C SER A 71 -4.33 0.07 -5.02
N CYS A 72 -4.04 0.18 -3.73
CA CYS A 72 -2.98 1.02 -3.18
C CYS A 72 -1.69 0.21 -2.90
N PHE A 73 -1.67 -1.09 -3.20
CA PHE A 73 -0.54 -1.96 -2.86
C PHE A 73 0.78 -1.49 -3.48
N SER A 74 0.76 -1.04 -4.75
CA SER A 74 1.95 -0.50 -5.40
C SER A 74 2.53 0.72 -4.67
N ARG A 75 1.68 1.59 -4.12
CA ARG A 75 2.11 2.74 -3.31
C ARG A 75 2.69 2.30 -1.98
N LEU A 76 2.06 1.33 -1.32
CA LEU A 76 2.55 0.75 -0.07
C LEU A 76 3.94 0.12 -0.26
N ASN A 77 4.07 -0.74 -1.28
CA ASN A 77 5.32 -1.43 -1.61
C ASN A 77 6.46 -0.45 -1.93
N ASN A 78 6.14 0.67 -2.57
CA ASN A 78 7.12 1.70 -2.91
C ASN A 78 7.29 2.77 -1.80
N GLN A 79 6.68 2.56 -0.63
CA GLN A 79 6.70 3.51 0.50
C GLN A 79 6.26 4.93 0.13
N LEU A 80 5.34 5.04 -0.84
CA LEU A 80 4.84 6.32 -1.32
C LEU A 80 3.75 6.88 -0.39
N PRO A 81 3.61 8.21 -0.30
CA PRO A 81 2.53 8.84 0.46
C PRO A 81 1.15 8.36 0.01
N ARG A 82 0.29 8.05 0.99
CA ARG A 82 -1.11 7.62 0.75
C ARG A 82 -1.99 8.72 0.18
N SER A 83 -1.69 9.97 0.52
CA SER A 83 -2.41 11.16 0.05
C SER A 83 -1.49 12.04 -0.79
N ASN A 84 -2.11 12.81 -1.68
CA ASN A 84 -1.46 13.91 -2.40
C ASN A 84 -1.24 15.14 -1.51
N ASN A 85 -1.37 15.06 -0.18
CA ASN A 85 -1.29 16.19 0.73
C ASN A 85 -0.01 17.02 0.55
N SER A 86 1.13 16.36 0.32
CA SER A 86 2.39 17.06 0.03
C SER A 86 2.31 17.87 -1.27
N ASN A 87 1.65 17.32 -2.29
CA ASN A 87 1.42 18.02 -3.56
C ASN A 87 0.40 19.15 -3.41
N GLU A 88 -0.67 18.96 -2.63
CA GLU A 88 -1.63 20.03 -2.33
C GLU A 88 -1.00 21.15 -1.51
N GLY A 89 -0.16 20.80 -0.54
CA GLY A 89 0.62 21.75 0.25
C GLY A 89 1.57 22.55 -0.65
N TRP A 90 2.26 21.87 -1.57
CA TRP A 90 3.11 22.53 -2.57
C TRP A 90 2.30 23.44 -3.50
N HIS A 91 1.18 22.98 -4.05
CA HIS A 91 0.30 23.82 -4.89
C HIS A 91 -0.19 25.06 -4.14
N ARG A 92 -0.57 24.92 -2.86
CA ARG A 92 -0.96 26.07 -2.03
C ARG A 92 0.21 27.03 -1.81
N ALA A 93 1.41 26.51 -1.51
CA ALA A 93 2.60 27.34 -1.34
C ALA A 93 2.90 28.13 -2.63
N VAL A 94 2.92 27.47 -3.78
CA VAL A 94 3.10 28.10 -5.10
C VAL A 94 2.02 29.13 -5.36
N GLN A 95 0.75 28.81 -5.10
CA GLN A 95 -0.37 29.74 -5.30
C GLN A 95 -0.25 30.99 -4.40
N HIS A 96 0.29 30.85 -3.19
CA HIS A 96 0.54 31.98 -2.30
C HIS A 96 1.77 32.80 -2.69
N SER A 97 2.80 32.15 -3.24
CA SER A 97 4.05 32.80 -3.66
C SER A 97 3.88 33.55 -4.98
N VAL A 98 3.04 33.03 -5.89
CA VAL A 98 2.76 33.64 -7.19
C VAL A 98 1.81 34.83 -7.02
N ARG A 99 2.21 35.98 -7.56
CA ARG A 99 1.41 37.22 -7.53
C ARG A 99 0.14 37.10 -8.37
N LEU A 100 -0.84 37.98 -8.14
CA LEU A 100 -2.00 38.10 -9.02
C LEU A 100 -1.57 38.68 -10.38
N ASN A 101 -1.73 37.90 -11.46
CA ASN A 101 -1.34 38.20 -12.85
C ASN A 101 0.16 38.44 -13.09
N PRO A 102 1.03 37.46 -12.80
CA PRO A 102 2.46 37.57 -13.04
C PRO A 102 2.77 37.46 -14.54
N SER A 103 3.83 38.14 -14.98
CA SER A 103 4.45 37.79 -16.27
C SER A 103 5.08 36.39 -16.19
N ILE A 104 5.30 35.76 -17.35
CA ILE A 104 5.97 34.44 -17.41
C ILE A 104 7.33 34.48 -16.71
N TYR A 105 8.07 35.57 -16.84
CA TYR A 105 9.37 35.75 -16.19
C TYR A 105 9.26 35.77 -14.65
N GLU A 106 8.27 36.48 -14.10
CA GLU A 106 8.01 36.50 -12.66
C GLU A 106 7.58 35.13 -12.15
N SER A 107 6.70 34.43 -12.87
CA SER A 107 6.31 33.06 -12.54
C SER A 107 7.50 32.11 -12.50
N ILE A 108 8.44 32.21 -13.45
CA ILE A 108 9.66 31.39 -13.46
C ILE A 108 10.51 31.68 -12.23
N LYS A 109 10.66 32.96 -11.86
CA LYS A 109 11.43 33.35 -10.67
C LYS A 109 10.80 32.82 -9.39
N ASP A 110 9.48 32.92 -9.25
CA ASP A 110 8.75 32.42 -8.08
C ASP A 110 8.89 30.88 -7.97
N LEU A 111 8.81 30.16 -9.09
CA LEU A 111 9.06 28.70 -9.12
C LEU A 111 10.50 28.33 -8.76
N GLN A 112 11.50 29.11 -9.20
CA GLN A 112 12.90 28.90 -8.81
C GLN A 112 13.12 29.10 -7.31
N MET A 113 12.42 30.06 -6.69
CA MET A 113 12.48 30.27 -5.25
C MET A 113 11.88 29.10 -4.47
N GLU A 114 10.72 28.58 -4.89
CA GLU A 114 10.11 27.38 -4.30
C GLU A 114 11.02 26.16 -4.46
N GLN A 115 11.61 25.97 -5.65
CA GLN A 115 12.59 24.91 -5.87
C GLN A 115 13.78 25.02 -4.91
N HIS A 116 14.31 26.23 -4.71
CA HIS A 116 15.42 26.45 -3.79
C HIS A 116 15.06 26.11 -2.35
N ALA A 117 13.86 26.50 -1.88
CA ALA A 117 13.37 26.15 -0.55
C ALA A 117 13.24 24.63 -0.35
N ILE A 118 12.78 23.90 -1.37
CA ILE A 118 12.69 22.42 -1.36
C ILE A 118 14.09 21.80 -1.27
N LEU A 119 15.05 22.29 -2.06
CA LEU A 119 16.43 21.77 -2.06
C LEU A 119 17.11 21.98 -0.70
N ILE A 120 16.90 23.14 -0.07
CA ILE A 120 17.39 23.40 1.29
C ILE A 120 16.76 22.41 2.27
N MET A 121 15.45 22.18 2.20
CA MET A 121 14.76 21.22 3.06
C MET A 121 15.27 19.78 2.84
N ALA A 122 15.50 19.37 1.60
CA ALA A 122 16.07 18.06 1.28
C ALA A 122 17.49 17.90 1.84
N ALA A 123 18.34 18.93 1.70
CA ALA A 123 19.68 18.94 2.27
C ALA A 123 19.67 18.86 3.80
N GLN A 124 18.74 19.57 4.46
CA GLN A 124 18.54 19.48 5.91
C GLN A 124 18.13 18.08 6.36
N LEU A 125 17.19 17.45 5.64
CA LEU A 125 16.77 16.08 5.91
C LEU A 125 17.91 15.08 5.71
N GLN A 126 18.69 15.23 4.64
CA GLN A 126 19.86 14.39 4.37
C GLN A 126 20.95 14.56 5.43
N ALA A 127 21.08 15.75 6.01
CA ALA A 127 21.97 16.02 7.15
C ALA A 127 21.40 15.53 8.50
N GLY A 128 20.24 14.88 8.52
CA GLY A 128 19.61 14.34 9.73
C GLY A 128 18.90 15.39 10.61
N LEU A 129 18.67 16.60 10.09
CA LEU A 129 17.91 17.64 10.81
C LEU A 129 16.40 17.33 10.70
N VAL A 130 15.87 16.57 11.66
CA VAL A 130 14.46 16.18 11.70
C VAL A 130 13.60 17.37 12.09
N LYS A 131 12.68 17.81 11.21
CA LYS A 131 11.59 18.71 11.58
C LYS A 131 10.63 17.99 12.54
N LYS A 132 10.11 18.72 13.53
CA LYS A 132 9.18 18.21 14.55
C LYS A 132 8.07 17.39 13.88
N ILE A 133 7.98 16.10 14.20
CA ILE A 133 6.99 15.16 13.66
C ILE A 133 5.61 15.78 13.83
N THR A 134 4.94 16.03 12.72
CA THR A 134 3.57 16.55 12.77
C THR A 134 2.61 15.42 13.16
N SER A 135 1.49 15.77 13.79
CA SER A 135 0.42 14.83 14.22
C SER A 135 0.03 13.81 13.13
N TYR A 136 0.16 14.21 11.85
CA TYR A 136 -0.17 13.42 10.68
C TYR A 136 0.85 12.29 10.39
N GLU A 137 2.15 12.54 10.53
CA GLU A 137 3.21 11.54 10.33
C GLU A 137 3.13 10.44 11.39
N ALA A 138 2.87 10.82 12.66
CA ALA A 138 2.62 9.86 13.74
C ALA A 138 1.34 9.02 13.52
N GLN A 139 0.40 9.50 12.71
CA GLN A 139 -0.81 8.74 12.33
C GLN A 139 -0.52 7.78 11.17
N ILE A 140 0.36 8.16 10.23
CA ILE A 140 0.85 7.28 9.17
C ILE A 140 1.68 6.15 9.76
N ASP A 141 2.60 6.45 10.69
CA ASP A 141 3.43 5.44 11.35
C ASP A 141 2.60 4.40 12.11
N ARG A 142 1.59 4.84 12.88
CA ARG A 142 0.65 3.92 13.55
C ARG A 142 -0.11 3.03 12.57
N LEU A 143 -0.41 3.54 11.39
CA LEU A 143 -1.13 2.79 10.36
C LEU A 143 -0.20 1.82 9.65
N ASN A 144 1.04 2.22 9.35
CA ASN A 144 2.08 1.34 8.82
C ASN A 144 2.41 0.21 9.81
N GLN A 145 2.50 0.51 11.11
CA GLN A 145 2.63 -0.50 12.16
C GLN A 145 1.41 -1.44 12.21
N SER A 146 0.20 -0.92 12.03
CA SER A 146 -1.01 -1.75 11.93
C SER A 146 -1.07 -2.58 10.65
N ILE A 147 -0.46 -2.14 9.56
CA ILE A 147 -0.35 -2.90 8.30
C ILE A 147 0.69 -4.00 8.48
N GLN A 148 1.88 -3.68 8.97
CA GLN A 148 2.93 -4.66 9.28
C GLN A 148 2.46 -5.74 10.26
N GLY A 149 1.76 -5.36 11.33
CA GLY A 149 1.19 -6.33 12.26
C GLY A 149 0.12 -7.23 11.63
N ARG A 150 -0.54 -6.79 10.55
CA ARG A 150 -1.53 -7.59 9.83
C ARG A 150 -0.92 -8.39 8.68
N GLU A 151 0.15 -7.91 8.06
CA GLU A 151 1.01 -8.68 7.16
C GLU A 151 1.65 -9.85 7.91
N GLN A 152 2.14 -9.63 9.14
CA GLN A 152 2.65 -10.70 10.00
C GLN A 152 1.57 -11.73 10.35
N LEU A 153 0.35 -11.31 10.66
CA LEU A 153 -0.80 -12.21 10.86
C LEU A 153 -1.21 -12.93 9.57
N PHE A 154 -0.98 -12.32 8.40
CA PHE A 154 -1.24 -12.92 7.09
C PHE A 154 -0.17 -13.98 6.77
N ASP A 155 1.10 -13.71 7.07
CA ASP A 155 2.21 -14.63 6.93
C ASP A 155 2.14 -15.80 7.93
N GLU A 156 1.67 -15.57 9.17
CA GLU A 156 1.45 -16.61 10.19
C GLU A 156 0.31 -17.58 9.84
N ASN A 157 -0.64 -17.16 9.00
CA ASN A 157 -1.73 -18.01 8.51
C ASN A 157 -1.42 -18.67 7.15
N ARG A 158 -0.17 -18.56 6.68
CA ARG A 158 0.31 -19.28 5.50
C ARG A 158 0.70 -20.71 5.90
N LEU A 159 0.25 -21.68 5.09
CA LEU A 159 0.55 -23.11 5.21
C LEU A 159 1.98 -23.39 5.68
N ASN A 160 2.11 -24.29 6.65
CA ASN A 160 3.37 -24.67 7.30
C ASN A 160 4.37 -25.16 6.25
N ASP A 161 5.68 -25.01 6.47
CA ASP A 161 6.76 -25.44 5.54
C ASP A 161 6.61 -26.90 5.04
N GLN A 162 5.92 -27.74 5.82
CA GLN A 162 5.61 -29.12 5.50
C GLN A 162 4.50 -29.26 4.43
N GLN A 163 3.48 -28.39 4.46
CA GLN A 163 2.38 -28.33 3.48
C GLN A 163 2.83 -27.65 2.18
N ILE A 164 3.76 -26.69 2.26
CA ILE A 164 4.41 -26.10 1.09
C ILE A 164 5.20 -27.17 0.34
N LYS A 165 5.89 -28.08 1.05
CA LYS A 165 6.62 -29.20 0.42
C LYS A 165 5.72 -30.15 -0.39
N GLU A 166 4.50 -30.41 0.08
CA GLU A 166 3.54 -31.29 -0.61
C GLU A 166 2.90 -30.63 -1.85
N LEU A 167 2.79 -29.29 -1.88
CA LEU A 167 2.34 -28.51 -3.05
C LEU A 167 3.46 -28.26 -4.09
N VAL A 168 4.73 -28.38 -3.68
CA VAL A 168 5.94 -28.05 -4.48
C VAL A 168 6.28 -29.13 -5.53
N ASP A 169 5.64 -30.28 -5.50
CA ASP A 169 5.85 -31.34 -6.51
C ASP A 169 5.16 -31.05 -7.86
N ASP A 170 4.39 -29.96 -7.99
CA ASP A 170 3.83 -29.53 -9.27
C ASP A 170 4.74 -28.51 -9.98
N VAL A 171 5.15 -28.87 -11.20
CA VAL A 171 6.35 -28.38 -11.93
C VAL A 171 6.33 -26.87 -12.26
N GLY A 172 5.22 -26.17 -12.02
CA GLY A 172 4.98 -24.78 -12.43
C GLY A 172 5.67 -23.67 -11.61
N GLN A 173 6.07 -23.90 -10.34
CA GLN A 173 6.50 -22.81 -9.46
C GLN A 173 8.03 -22.66 -9.26
N ARG A 174 8.84 -23.51 -9.90
CA ARG A 174 10.32 -23.50 -9.78
C ARG A 174 10.96 -22.16 -10.13
N TRP A 175 10.38 -21.41 -11.08
CA TRP A 175 10.90 -20.09 -11.48
C TRP A 175 10.77 -19.04 -10.36
N LEU A 176 9.60 -19.00 -9.71
CA LEU A 176 9.31 -18.02 -8.65
C LEU A 176 10.14 -18.31 -7.40
N ILE A 177 10.30 -19.59 -7.06
CA ILE A 177 11.12 -20.05 -5.94
C ILE A 177 12.60 -19.72 -6.16
N ASN A 178 13.13 -19.97 -7.36
CA ASN A 178 14.52 -19.61 -7.67
C ASN A 178 14.77 -18.10 -7.58
N LYS A 179 13.79 -17.28 -7.96
CA LYS A 179 13.86 -15.82 -7.84
C LYS A 179 13.87 -15.35 -6.38
N ILE A 180 12.99 -15.91 -5.54
CA ILE A 180 12.92 -15.60 -4.10
C ILE A 180 14.19 -16.06 -3.38
N LEU A 181 14.68 -17.27 -3.67
CA LEU A 181 15.91 -17.81 -3.06
C LEU A 181 17.18 -17.06 -3.51
N GLN A 182 17.18 -16.45 -4.70
CA GLN A 182 18.26 -15.59 -5.14
C GLN A 182 18.27 -14.28 -4.36
N GLN A 183 17.09 -13.70 -4.14
CA GLN A 183 16.92 -12.45 -3.41
C GLN A 183 17.29 -12.59 -1.92
N LEU A 184 16.82 -13.65 -1.27
CA LEU A 184 17.18 -13.95 0.12
C LEU A 184 18.69 -14.19 0.27
N ARG A 185 19.35 -14.81 -0.71
CA ARG A 185 20.82 -14.97 -0.69
C ARG A 185 21.56 -13.63 -0.79
N GLN A 186 21.08 -12.71 -1.62
CA GLN A 186 21.69 -11.39 -1.73
C GLN A 186 21.54 -10.58 -0.45
N GLU A 187 20.37 -10.65 0.19
CA GLU A 187 20.12 -9.97 1.46
C GLU A 187 21.01 -10.52 2.59
N GLN A 188 21.22 -11.84 2.65
CA GLN A 188 22.11 -12.45 3.66
C GLN A 188 23.57 -12.05 3.44
N VAL A 189 24.03 -11.99 2.18
CA VAL A 189 25.39 -11.53 1.85
C VAL A 189 25.57 -10.05 2.24
N GLN A 190 24.59 -9.20 1.96
CA GLN A 190 24.64 -7.79 2.36
C GLN A 190 24.62 -7.59 3.87
N ARG A 191 23.81 -8.38 4.60
CA ARG A 191 23.80 -8.36 6.07
C ARG A 191 25.14 -8.80 6.66
N HIS A 192 25.78 -9.81 6.07
CA HIS A 192 27.08 -10.28 6.54
C HIS A 192 28.19 -9.27 6.25
N GLN A 193 28.17 -8.61 5.08
CA GLN A 193 29.10 -7.53 4.74
C GLN A 193 28.91 -6.30 5.62
N ALA A 194 27.66 -5.93 5.93
CA ALA A 194 27.35 -4.84 6.86
C ALA A 194 27.80 -5.14 8.30
N ALA A 195 27.69 -6.40 8.74
CA ALA A 195 28.17 -6.83 10.06
C ALA A 195 29.70 -6.83 10.16
N GLN A 196 30.41 -7.17 9.07
CA GLN A 196 31.88 -7.13 9.00
C GLN A 196 32.45 -5.71 8.88
N ALA A 197 31.71 -4.77 8.29
CA ALA A 197 32.12 -3.36 8.21
C ALA A 197 31.90 -2.56 9.51
N ALA A 198 31.17 -3.14 10.48
CA ALA A 198 30.88 -2.54 11.78
C ALA A 198 31.83 -3.02 12.91
N GLN A 199 32.82 -3.86 12.59
CA GLN A 199 33.93 -4.27 13.45
C GLN A 199 35.22 -3.57 13.03
#